data_AF-A0A3C1EXX6-F1
#
_entry.id   AF-A0A3C1EXX6-F1
#
_cell.length_a   1.000
_cell.length_b   1.000
_cell.length_c   1.000
_cell.angle_alpha   90.00
_cell.angle_beta   90.00
_cell.angle_gamma   90.00
#
_symmetry.space_group_name_H-M   'P 1'
#
loop_
_entity.id
_entity.type
_entity.pdbx_description
1 polymer ?
#
loop_
_entity_poly.entity_id
_entity_poly.type
_entity_poly.pdbx_seq_one_letter_code
_entity_poly.pdbx_strand_id
1 'polypeptide(L)'
;MKILVSFIFAIAMGFLEAAVVVYLRELYYSNGFKISEKVKFPFIKFGPVAELKPFSKKLIITELGREFATIIMLVTFAILVGDKLISKIAYFLLAFGIWDLFYYIFLKMLINWPESFGTTDVFFLIPVPWIGPVGLPITCSIVIIIIGLIILI
;
A
#
# COMPACT_ATOMS: atom_id res chain seq x y z
N MET A 1 16.46 11.61 -15.40
CA MET A 1 17.13 10.74 -14.39
C MET A 1 16.32 10.59 -13.11
N LYS A 2 15.89 11.68 -12.44
CA LYS A 2 15.12 11.62 -11.18
C LYS A 2 13.83 10.76 -11.26
N ILE A 3 13.03 10.87 -12.32
CA ILE A 3 11.83 10.05 -12.52
C ILE A 3 12.15 8.55 -12.55
N LEU A 4 13.14 8.14 -13.35
CA LEU A 4 13.55 6.73 -13.48
C LEU A 4 14.05 6.17 -12.14
N VAL A 5 14.88 6.91 -11.42
CA VAL A 5 15.39 6.48 -10.10
C VAL A 5 14.24 6.38 -9.09
N SER A 6 13.28 7.32 -9.15
CA SER A 6 12.08 7.27 -8.30
C SER A 6 11.22 6.05 -8.59
N PHE A 7 11.10 5.68 -9.86
CA PHE A 7 10.38 4.49 -10.29
C PHE A 7 11.03 3.21 -9.73
N ILE A 8 12.35 3.07 -9.89
CA ILE A 8 13.11 1.92 -9.38
C ILE A 8 13.02 1.85 -7.84
N PHE A 9 13.18 2.99 -7.16
CA PHE A 9 13.07 3.08 -5.71
C PHE A 9 11.69 2.60 -5.22
N ALA A 10 10.62 3.13 -5.82
CA ALA A 10 9.25 2.80 -5.42
C ALA A 10 8.91 1.32 -5.66
N ILE A 11 9.38 0.73 -6.76
CA ILE A 11 9.25 -0.72 -7.02
C ILE A 11 9.96 -1.52 -5.93
N ALA A 12 11.22 -1.21 -5.63
CA ALA A 12 11.97 -1.93 -4.62
C ALA A 12 11.31 -1.83 -3.23
N MET A 13 10.79 -0.65 -2.89
CA MET A 13 10.04 -0.42 -1.65
C MET A 13 8.72 -1.22 -1.63
N GLY A 14 8.03 -1.33 -2.77
CA GLY A 14 6.81 -2.14 -2.90
C GLY A 14 7.07 -3.63 -2.70
N PHE A 15 8.25 -4.12 -3.13
CA PHE A 15 8.66 -5.49 -2.86
C PHE A 15 8.93 -5.73 -1.37
N LEU A 16 9.60 -4.79 -0.69
CA LEU A 16 9.84 -4.87 0.76
C LEU A 16 8.53 -5.00 1.53
N GLU A 17 7.56 -4.16 1.17
CA GLU A 17 6.20 -4.19 1.73
C GLU A 17 5.53 -5.55 1.50
N ALA A 18 5.53 -6.02 0.25
CA ALA A 18 4.94 -7.29 -0.12
C ALA A 18 5.57 -8.47 0.62
N ALA A 19 6.90 -8.47 0.78
CA ALA A 19 7.62 -9.51 1.51
C ALA A 19 7.19 -9.59 2.98
N VAL A 20 7.02 -8.44 3.66
CA VAL A 20 6.50 -8.41 5.03
C VAL A 20 5.10 -9.02 5.10
N VAL A 21 4.20 -8.64 4.18
CA VAL A 21 2.84 -9.18 4.14
C VAL A 21 2.83 -10.69 3.84
N VAL A 22 3.70 -11.16 2.95
CA VAL A 22 3.87 -12.60 2.69
C VAL A 22 4.27 -13.33 3.98
N TYR A 23 5.25 -12.82 4.72
CA TYR A 23 5.66 -13.42 6.00
C TYR A 23 4.53 -13.39 7.04
N LEU A 24 3.79 -12.28 7.15
CA LEU A 24 2.64 -12.20 8.06
C LEU A 24 1.56 -13.22 7.69
N ARG A 25 1.28 -13.40 6.40
CA ARG A 25 0.30 -14.38 5.90
C ARG A 25 0.74 -15.80 6.19
N GLU A 26 1.98 -16.14 5.94
CA GLU A 26 2.53 -17.47 6.23
C GLU A 26 2.48 -17.80 7.72
N LEU A 27 2.84 -16.84 8.59
CA LEU A 27 2.93 -17.07 10.03
C LEU A 27 1.58 -17.09 10.75
N TYR A 28 0.60 -16.30 10.30
CA TYR A 28 -0.65 -16.09 11.04
C TYR A 28 -1.91 -16.59 10.32
N TYR A 29 -1.82 -16.94 9.04
CA TYR A 29 -2.97 -17.31 8.20
C TYR A 29 -2.71 -18.63 7.47
N SER A 30 -2.41 -19.68 8.23
CA SER A 30 -2.08 -21.03 7.73
C SER A 30 -3.16 -21.67 6.86
N ASN A 31 -4.43 -21.26 7.00
CA ASN A 31 -5.56 -21.76 6.20
C ASN A 31 -5.91 -20.84 5.02
N GLY A 32 -5.03 -19.90 4.68
CA GLY A 32 -5.25 -18.87 3.67
C GLY A 32 -5.78 -17.55 4.25
N PHE A 33 -5.47 -16.45 3.56
CA PHE A 33 -5.92 -15.11 3.91
C PHE A 33 -7.14 -14.72 3.08
N LYS A 34 -8.30 -14.54 3.73
CA LYS A 34 -9.53 -14.09 3.08
C LYS A 34 -10.33 -13.17 3.98
N ILE A 35 -10.50 -11.93 3.54
CA ILE A 35 -11.39 -10.97 4.18
C ILE A 35 -12.81 -11.26 3.70
N SER A 36 -13.64 -11.74 4.62
CA SER A 36 -15.04 -12.09 4.31
C SER A 36 -15.97 -10.89 4.44
N GLU A 37 -15.53 -9.88 5.21
CA GLU A 37 -16.29 -8.67 5.44
C GLU A 37 -16.28 -7.77 4.20
N LYS A 38 -17.45 -7.49 3.65
CA LYS A 38 -17.62 -6.53 2.56
C LYS A 38 -18.07 -5.19 3.11
N VAL A 39 -17.13 -4.26 3.24
CA VAL A 39 -17.43 -2.87 3.58
C VAL A 39 -17.89 -2.13 2.33
N LYS A 40 -19.06 -1.48 2.41
CA LYS A 40 -19.55 -0.61 1.32
C LYS A 40 -18.86 0.74 1.39
N PHE A 41 -18.93 1.50 0.30
CA PHE A 41 -18.49 2.90 0.28
C PHE A 41 -19.01 3.64 1.53
N PRO A 42 -18.15 4.32 2.32
CA PRO A 42 -16.85 4.90 1.95
C PRO A 42 -15.61 4.01 2.15
N PHE A 43 -15.74 2.69 2.31
CA PHE A 43 -14.60 1.76 2.49
C PHE A 43 -13.75 2.04 3.74
N ILE A 44 -14.39 2.65 4.75
CA ILE A 44 -13.80 2.92 6.05
C ILE A 44 -14.50 2.03 7.07
N LYS A 45 -13.72 1.36 7.92
CA LYS A 45 -14.26 0.58 9.02
C LYS A 45 -13.86 1.20 10.35
N PHE A 46 -14.86 1.55 11.15
CA PHE A 46 -14.68 1.92 12.55
C PHE A 46 -14.76 0.68 13.43
N GLY A 47 -13.70 0.40 14.18
CA GLY A 47 -13.61 -0.76 15.08
C GLY A 47 -12.71 -1.89 14.58
N PRO A 48 -12.70 -3.03 15.27
CA PRO A 48 -11.75 -4.10 15.01
C PRO A 48 -12.02 -4.82 13.69
N VAL A 49 -10.97 -5.05 12.90
CA VAL A 49 -11.01 -5.90 11.71
C VAL A 49 -10.95 -7.35 12.16
N ALA A 50 -11.93 -8.18 11.77
CA ALA A 50 -12.05 -9.55 12.27
C ALA A 50 -10.85 -10.40 11.84
N GLU A 51 -10.28 -10.10 10.68
CA GLU A 51 -9.15 -10.79 10.09
C GLU A 51 -7.84 -10.47 10.82
N LEU A 52 -7.75 -9.35 11.55
CA LEU A 52 -6.59 -9.03 12.40
C LEU A 52 -6.66 -9.72 13.78
N LYS A 53 -7.71 -10.50 14.09
CA LYS A 53 -7.83 -11.23 15.36
C LYS A 53 -6.64 -12.15 15.70
N PRO A 54 -5.97 -12.82 14.73
CA PRO A 54 -4.79 -13.63 15.03
C PRO A 54 -3.60 -12.80 15.53
N PHE A 55 -3.60 -11.48 15.29
CA PHE A 55 -2.48 -10.64 15.66
C PHE A 55 -2.51 -10.30 17.14
N SER A 56 -1.38 -10.48 17.81
CA SER A 56 -1.19 -9.95 19.15
C SER A 56 -1.27 -8.41 19.12
N LYS A 57 -1.64 -7.80 20.26
CA LYS A 57 -1.65 -6.33 20.39
C LYS A 57 -0.31 -5.69 20.00
N LYS A 58 0.81 -6.35 20.34
CA LYS A 58 2.16 -5.89 19.96
C LYS A 58 2.36 -5.89 18.45
N LEU A 59 1.88 -6.91 17.76
CA LEU A 59 1.97 -7.00 16.30
C LEU A 59 1.12 -5.92 15.62
N ILE A 60 -0.10 -5.67 16.08
CA ILE A 60 -0.94 -4.58 15.54
C ILE A 60 -0.25 -3.22 15.69
N ILE A 61 0.36 -2.95 16.86
CA ILE A 61 1.13 -1.71 17.07
C ILE A 61 2.36 -1.65 16.14
N THR A 62 2.99 -2.80 15.88
CA THR A 62 4.13 -2.88 14.97
C THR A 62 3.69 -2.58 13.54
N GLU A 63 2.56 -3.11 13.08
CA GLU A 63 2.01 -2.80 11.76
C GLU A 63 1.62 -1.34 11.61
N LEU A 64 1.00 -0.74 12.63
CA LEU A 64 0.75 0.71 12.65
C LEU A 64 2.05 1.50 12.55
N GLY A 65 3.07 1.12 13.31
CA GLY A 65 4.39 1.76 13.24
C GLY A 65 5.05 1.61 11.87
N ARG A 66 4.89 0.45 11.24
CA ARG A 66 5.42 0.12 9.92
C ARG A 66 4.74 0.97 8.83
N GLU A 67 3.40 1.03 8.80
CA GLU A 67 2.65 1.88 7.89
C GLU A 67 3.00 3.37 8.05
N PHE A 68 3.13 3.83 9.30
CA PHE A 68 3.56 5.20 9.59
C PHE A 68 4.97 5.47 9.08
N ALA A 69 5.91 4.54 9.28
CA ALA A 69 7.26 4.63 8.75
C ALA A 69 7.26 4.67 7.22
N THR A 70 6.42 3.87 6.55
CA THR A 70 6.27 3.91 5.08
C THR A 70 5.83 5.28 4.58
N ILE A 71 4.86 5.92 5.24
CA ILE A 71 4.45 7.30 4.90
C ILE A 71 5.61 8.27 5.09
N ILE A 72 6.35 8.20 6.21
CA ILE A 72 7.53 9.05 6.44
C ILE A 72 8.58 8.85 5.35
N MET A 73 8.89 7.60 4.98
CA MET A 73 9.86 7.30 3.93
C MET A 73 9.45 7.93 2.60
N LEU A 74 8.17 7.81 2.19
CA LEU A 74 7.66 8.40 0.95
C LEU A 74 7.70 9.93 0.98
N VAL A 75 7.27 10.55 2.08
CA VAL A 75 7.30 12.02 2.24
C VAL A 75 8.73 12.55 2.22
N THR A 76 9.64 11.93 2.97
CA THR A 76 11.05 12.36 3.03
C THR A 76 11.76 12.15 1.70
N PHE A 77 11.54 11.01 1.02
CA PHE A 77 12.02 10.77 -0.35
C PHE A 77 11.58 11.88 -1.30
N ALA A 78 10.29 12.21 -1.29
CA ALA A 78 9.73 13.24 -2.15
C ALA A 78 10.33 14.65 -1.89
N ILE A 79 10.56 14.98 -0.62
CA ILE A 79 11.24 16.23 -0.20
C ILE A 79 12.68 16.29 -0.72
N LEU A 80 13.40 15.16 -0.70
CA LEU A 80 14.79 15.07 -1.15
C LEU A 80 14.92 15.18 -2.68
N VAL A 81 13.99 14.59 -3.44
CA VAL A 81 14.08 14.54 -4.91
C VAL A 81 13.50 15.80 -5.58
N GLY A 82 12.42 16.36 -5.02
CA GLY A 82 11.72 17.50 -5.60
C GLY A 82 12.36 18.85 -5.28
N ASP A 83 12.52 19.70 -6.29
CA ASP A 83 13.17 21.01 -6.15
C ASP A 83 12.20 22.11 -5.64
N LYS A 84 10.92 22.03 -6.04
CA LYS A 84 9.83 22.95 -5.66
C LYS A 84 8.70 22.19 -4.98
N LEU A 85 7.85 22.88 -4.21
CA LEU A 85 6.70 22.26 -3.51
C LEU A 85 5.85 21.39 -4.43
N ILE A 86 5.50 21.89 -5.63
CA ILE A 86 4.68 21.13 -6.58
C ILE A 86 5.37 19.86 -7.08
N SER A 87 6.68 19.92 -7.34
CA SER A 87 7.45 18.73 -7.74
C SER A 87 7.64 17.75 -6.58
N LYS A 88 7.75 18.22 -5.33
CA LYS A 88 7.78 17.35 -4.14
C LYS A 88 6.46 16.59 -4.02
N ILE A 89 5.33 17.28 -4.16
CA ILE A 89 4.01 16.63 -4.18
C ILE A 89 3.94 15.62 -5.33
N ALA A 90 4.40 15.97 -6.54
CA ALA A 90 4.36 15.06 -7.68
C ALA A 90 5.25 13.82 -7.51
N TYR A 91 6.45 13.96 -6.96
CA TYR A 91 7.30 12.81 -6.64
C TYR A 91 6.71 11.94 -5.52
N PHE A 92 6.02 12.54 -4.54
CA PHE A 92 5.27 11.77 -3.55
C PHE A 92 4.17 10.95 -4.21
N LEU A 93 3.32 11.57 -5.05
CA LEU A 93 2.24 10.88 -5.76
C LEU A 93 2.77 9.75 -6.66
N LEU A 94 3.85 10.04 -7.39
CA LEU A 94 4.51 9.08 -8.26
C LEU A 94 5.03 7.88 -7.47
N ALA A 95 5.81 8.13 -6.41
CA ALA A 95 6.38 7.07 -5.58
C ALA A 95 5.31 6.27 -4.84
N PHE A 96 4.29 6.93 -4.27
CA PHE A 96 3.19 6.29 -3.56
C PHE A 96 2.40 5.37 -4.49
N GLY A 97 2.00 5.87 -5.67
CA GLY A 97 1.21 5.06 -6.60
C GLY A 97 1.98 3.87 -7.18
N ILE A 98 3.28 4.05 -7.50
CA ILE A 98 4.11 2.94 -7.99
C ILE A 98 4.32 1.90 -6.88
N TRP A 99 4.64 2.34 -5.67
CA TRP A 99 4.81 1.47 -4.51
C TRP A 99 3.57 0.59 -4.28
N ASP A 100 2.38 1.21 -4.22
CA ASP A 100 1.12 0.52 -3.97
C ASP A 100 0.75 -0.43 -5.12
N LEU A 101 0.92 0.00 -6.37
CA LEU A 101 0.63 -0.84 -7.53
C LEU A 101 1.55 -2.08 -7.57
N PHE A 102 2.86 -1.87 -7.35
CA PHE A 102 3.82 -2.97 -7.38
C PHE A 102 3.71 -3.89 -6.18
N TYR A 103 3.28 -3.38 -5.02
CA TYR A 103 2.90 -4.23 -3.89
C TYR A 103 1.91 -5.33 -4.32
N TYR A 104 0.82 -4.97 -5.01
CA TYR A 104 -0.13 -5.99 -5.51
C TYR A 104 0.45 -6.89 -6.60
N ILE A 105 1.30 -6.37 -7.48
CA ILE A 105 1.99 -7.18 -8.50
C ILE A 105 2.85 -8.25 -7.82
N PHE A 106 3.64 -7.87 -6.82
CA PHE A 106 4.49 -8.80 -6.09
C PHE A 106 3.70 -9.81 -5.28
N LEU A 107 2.61 -9.40 -4.62
CA LEU A 107 1.71 -10.37 -3.97
C LEU A 107 1.13 -11.36 -4.99
N LYS A 108 0.80 -10.90 -6.19
CA LYS A 108 0.30 -11.78 -7.26
C LYS A 108 1.37 -12.77 -7.72
N MET A 109 2.61 -12.33 -7.82
CA MET A 109 3.73 -13.19 -8.21
C MET A 109 4.13 -14.19 -7.12
N LEU A 110 4.16 -13.77 -5.86
CA LEU A 110 4.70 -14.57 -4.75
C LEU A 110 3.68 -15.56 -4.19
N ILE A 111 2.41 -15.15 -4.07
CA ILE A 111 1.38 -15.93 -3.39
C ILE A 111 0.05 -16.01 -4.17
N ASN A 112 0.06 -15.63 -5.45
CA ASN A 112 -1.12 -15.64 -6.34
C ASN A 112 -2.33 -14.85 -5.82
N TRP A 113 -2.11 -13.86 -4.97
CA TRP A 113 -3.15 -12.99 -4.41
C TRP A 113 -3.04 -11.56 -4.97
N PRO A 114 -4.14 -10.86 -5.28
CA PRO A 114 -5.53 -11.25 -5.09
C PRO A 114 -6.06 -12.22 -6.14
N GLU A 115 -7.17 -12.90 -5.82
CA GLU A 115 -7.90 -13.77 -6.76
C GLU A 115 -8.53 -12.95 -7.91
N SER A 116 -9.02 -11.75 -7.59
CA SER A 116 -9.64 -10.83 -8.56
C SER A 116 -9.55 -9.37 -8.08
N PHE A 117 -9.86 -8.41 -8.94
CA PHE A 117 -10.00 -7.00 -8.53
C PHE A 117 -11.12 -6.76 -7.50
N GLY A 118 -12.08 -7.68 -7.40
CA GLY A 118 -13.16 -7.62 -6.41
C GLY A 118 -12.81 -8.25 -5.06
N THR A 119 -11.62 -8.84 -4.92
CA THR A 119 -11.15 -9.38 -3.64
C THR A 119 -11.01 -8.25 -2.64
N THR A 120 -11.53 -8.44 -1.43
CA THR A 120 -11.44 -7.44 -0.36
C THR A 120 -10.05 -7.47 0.30
N ASP A 121 -9.51 -6.29 0.53
CA ASP A 121 -8.24 -6.07 1.23
C ASP A 121 -8.37 -5.00 2.33
N VAL A 122 -7.40 -4.97 3.23
CA VAL A 122 -7.15 -3.84 4.14
C VAL A 122 -5.99 -3.03 3.57
N PHE A 123 -6.28 -1.85 3.05
CA PHE A 123 -5.28 -1.04 2.34
C PHE A 123 -4.29 -0.37 3.31
N PHE A 124 -4.82 0.15 4.42
CA PHE A 124 -4.08 0.85 5.47
C PHE A 124 -4.89 0.76 6.77
N LEU A 125 -4.21 0.75 7.91
CA LEU A 125 -4.78 0.87 9.25
C LEU A 125 -4.82 2.32 9.76
N ILE A 126 -4.00 3.20 9.18
CA ILE A 126 -3.92 4.63 9.55
C ILE A 126 -4.82 5.50 8.66
N PRO A 127 -5.53 6.51 9.21
CA PRO A 127 -5.75 6.78 10.65
C PRO A 127 -6.79 5.83 11.27
N VAL A 128 -7.54 5.15 10.42
CA VAL A 128 -8.51 4.09 10.73
C VAL A 128 -8.41 3.04 9.62
N PRO A 129 -8.85 1.78 9.85
CA PRO A 129 -8.81 0.75 8.82
C PRO A 129 -9.61 1.11 7.55
N TRP A 130 -8.91 1.10 6.42
CA TRP A 130 -9.48 1.21 5.09
C TRP A 130 -9.64 -0.19 4.49
N ILE A 131 -10.87 -0.57 4.18
CA ILE A 131 -11.22 -1.92 3.73
C ILE A 131 -12.12 -1.84 2.51
N GLY A 132 -11.72 -2.51 1.42
CA GLY A 132 -12.50 -2.48 0.19
C GLY A 132 -11.95 -3.43 -0.88
N PRO A 133 -12.51 -3.41 -2.10
CA PRO A 133 -12.00 -4.22 -3.21
C PRO A 133 -10.63 -3.72 -3.68
N VAL A 134 -9.70 -4.62 -3.98
CA VAL A 134 -8.33 -4.30 -4.48
C VAL A 134 -8.35 -3.45 -5.76
N GLY A 135 -9.40 -3.52 -6.57
CA GLY A 135 -9.56 -2.63 -7.72
C GLY A 135 -9.56 -1.14 -7.35
N LEU A 136 -9.97 -0.77 -6.13
CA LEU A 136 -9.98 0.62 -5.67
C LEU A 136 -8.56 1.20 -5.54
N PRO A 137 -7.65 0.67 -4.70
CA PRO A 137 -6.29 1.19 -4.59
C PRO A 137 -5.53 1.10 -5.92
N ILE A 138 -5.68 0.03 -6.70
CA ILE A 138 -5.07 -0.07 -8.04
C ILE A 138 -5.50 1.09 -8.94
N THR A 139 -6.79 1.39 -8.99
CA THR A 139 -7.31 2.49 -9.82
C THR A 139 -6.81 3.84 -9.32
N CYS A 140 -6.85 4.08 -8.01
CA CYS A 140 -6.33 5.29 -7.40
C CYS A 140 -4.83 5.47 -7.71
N SER A 141 -4.04 4.40 -7.59
CA SER A 141 -2.61 4.37 -7.86
C SER A 141 -2.29 4.71 -9.32
N ILE A 142 -3.03 4.17 -10.28
CA ILE A 142 -2.87 4.54 -11.70
C ILE A 142 -3.15 6.04 -11.91
N VAL A 143 -4.24 6.56 -11.34
CA VAL A 143 -4.63 7.96 -11.50
C VAL A 143 -3.57 8.90 -10.91
N ILE A 144 -3.09 8.65 -9.69
CA ILE A 144 -2.08 9.51 -9.05
C ILE A 144 -0.71 9.40 -9.72
N ILE A 145 -0.34 8.25 -10.29
CA ILE A 145 0.87 8.12 -11.12
C ILE A 145 0.76 9.03 -12.34
N ILE A 146 -0.35 8.97 -13.06
CA ILE A 146 -0.58 9.81 -14.26
C ILE A 146 -0.50 11.29 -13.88
N ILE A 147 -1.18 11.71 -12.82
CA ILE A 147 -1.13 13.09 -12.32
C ILE A 147 0.31 13.49 -11.95
N GLY A 148 1.03 12.63 -11.22
CA GLY A 148 2.43 12.87 -10.86
C GLY A 148 3.33 13.05 -12.08
N LEU A 149 3.17 12.21 -13.11
CA LEU A 149 3.92 12.33 -14.37
C LEU A 149 3.59 13.61 -15.13
N ILE A 150 2.30 13.97 -15.24
CA ILE A 150 1.87 15.21 -15.90
C ILE A 150 2.49 16.45 -15.25
N ILE A 151 2.65 16.46 -13.92
CA ILE A 151 3.24 17.60 -13.20
C ILE A 151 4.78 17.65 -13.36
N LEU A 152 5.43 16.51 -13.60
CA LEU A 152 6.89 16.39 -13.65
C LEU A 152 7.49 16.56 -15.05
N ILE A 153 6.68 16.46 -16.10
CA ILE A 153 7.06 16.65 -17.51
C ILE A 153 6.83 18.12 -17.89
#